data_AF-A0A8S9NJ98-F1
#
_entry.id   AF-A0A8S9NJ98-F1
#
_cell.length_a   1.000
_cell.length_b   1.000
_cell.length_c   1.000
_cell.angle_alpha   90.00
_cell.angle_beta   90.00
_cell.angle_gamma   90.00
#
_symmetry.space_group_name_H-M   'P 1'
#
loop_
_entity.id
_entity.type
_entity.pdbx_description
1 polymer ?
#
loop_
_entity_poly.entity_id
_entity_poly.type
_entity_poly.pdbx_seq_one_letter_code
_entity_poly.pdbx_strand_id
1 'polypeptide(L)'
;MSLITTEASPSLSLIENGGGSDKRTAELSRSNRRTVQNLSATSLMRNRSDLKLISRVRWEFMRRMLTNLQEVLLGTKLFLLFPAVPLAVVAHRYGCPRAWVFALSLLGLIPLAERISFLTEQIAFHTGPTVGGLMNATCGNATEMIIAILAVGQRKMRIVKLSLLGSILSNLLFVLGTSLFFGGLSNLRKHQSFDRRQGDMNCILLFLALLCHTLPMILRFATEAAGGSATNATNVLVVHPTRNEDGSDVLVLSRASSFLMLFAYLAFLIFHLFSSSLTPPPPPPPPPPQREEEEEDVYDDNVSDKEEEEAVIGMWSAILWLITMTLLVALLSNYLVSTIQDAADSWGLSVAFIGIILLPIVGNAAEHAGAVIFAFRNKLDITLGIALGSATQIALFVVPVTVLVAWALGIEMDLNFNLLETACLALSILVTSFTLQDGTSNYMKGLVLLLCYIVIAVCFFVSNSPSGKLCRFFP
;
A
#
# COMPACT_ATOMS: atom_id res chain seq x y z
N MET A 1 -44.08 3.94 -69.59
CA MET A 1 -42.94 3.01 -69.46
C MET A 1 -43.36 1.90 -68.52
N SER A 2 -44.03 0.92 -69.10
CA SER A 2 -44.63 -0.29 -68.50
C SER A 2 -43.58 -1.42 -68.58
N LEU A 3 -43.23 -2.08 -67.48
CA LEU A 3 -43.77 -3.37 -66.98
C LEU A 3 -42.81 -4.56 -67.23
N ILE A 4 -42.68 -5.41 -66.19
CA ILE A 4 -42.57 -6.90 -66.21
C ILE A 4 -41.20 -7.59 -65.88
N THR A 5 -41.14 -8.06 -64.61
CA THR A 5 -40.82 -9.41 -64.05
C THR A 5 -39.52 -10.18 -64.32
N THR A 6 -38.94 -10.78 -63.26
CA THR A 6 -38.73 -12.26 -63.04
C THR A 6 -38.09 -12.51 -61.64
N GLU A 7 -38.78 -13.21 -60.72
CA GLU A 7 -38.59 -14.62 -60.26
C GLU A 7 -37.27 -14.91 -59.50
N ALA A 8 -37.26 -15.20 -58.19
CA ALA A 8 -37.60 -16.45 -57.46
C ALA A 8 -36.40 -17.45 -57.29
N SER A 9 -36.10 -17.76 -56.02
CA SER A 9 -35.10 -18.63 -55.35
C SER A 9 -35.28 -20.17 -55.57
N PRO A 10 -34.63 -21.14 -54.86
CA PRO A 10 -33.37 -21.24 -54.06
C PRO A 10 -32.50 -22.50 -54.41
N SER A 11 -31.36 -22.75 -53.75
CA SER A 11 -30.89 -24.13 -53.50
C SER A 11 -30.01 -24.25 -52.25
N LEU A 12 -30.30 -25.31 -51.49
CA LEU A 12 -29.74 -25.75 -50.21
C LEU A 12 -28.80 -26.95 -50.45
N SER A 13 -28.02 -27.34 -49.42
CA SER A 13 -27.17 -28.54 -49.26
C SER A 13 -25.67 -28.25 -49.52
N LEU A 14 -24.69 -28.66 -48.71
CA LEU A 14 -24.56 -29.79 -47.80
C LEU A 14 -23.58 -29.49 -46.64
N ILE A 15 -23.80 -30.22 -45.55
CA ILE A 15 -22.99 -30.36 -44.34
C ILE A 15 -21.73 -31.18 -44.65
N GLU A 16 -20.56 -30.79 -44.12
CA GLU A 16 -19.56 -31.77 -43.69
C GLU A 16 -18.75 -31.28 -42.47
N ASN A 17 -18.64 -32.19 -41.49
CA ASN A 17 -18.00 -32.02 -40.19
C ASN A 17 -16.47 -32.15 -40.29
N GLY A 18 -15.76 -31.31 -39.53
CA GLY A 18 -14.37 -31.51 -39.13
C GLY A 18 -14.02 -30.43 -38.12
N GLY A 19 -14.04 -30.71 -36.82
CA GLY A 19 -12.90 -31.29 -36.12
C GLY A 19 -12.62 -30.40 -34.92
N GLY A 20 -13.15 -30.81 -33.75
CA GLY A 20 -12.97 -30.08 -32.51
C GLY A 20 -11.50 -30.11 -32.05
N SER A 21 -10.81 -28.97 -32.14
CA SER A 21 -9.56 -28.77 -31.40
C SER A 21 -9.25 -27.30 -31.07
N ASP A 22 -10.19 -26.36 -31.26
CA ASP A 22 -9.88 -24.92 -31.13
C ASP A 22 -10.58 -24.20 -29.96
N LYS A 23 -11.36 -24.93 -29.14
CA LYS A 23 -12.01 -24.34 -27.96
C LYS A 23 -11.09 -24.24 -26.74
N ARG A 24 -10.06 -25.08 -26.64
CA ARG A 24 -9.12 -25.08 -25.48
C ARG A 24 -8.03 -24.01 -25.59
N THR A 25 -7.60 -23.68 -26.79
CA THR A 25 -6.59 -22.64 -27.08
C THR A 25 -7.14 -21.23 -26.89
N ALA A 26 -8.43 -21.01 -27.18
CA ALA A 26 -9.09 -19.71 -26.98
C ALA A 26 -9.47 -19.41 -25.51
N GLU A 27 -9.63 -20.44 -24.66
CA GLU A 27 -9.84 -20.26 -23.22
C GLU A 27 -8.54 -19.89 -22.49
N LEU A 28 -7.41 -20.46 -22.89
CA LEU A 28 -6.09 -20.17 -22.30
C LEU A 28 -5.66 -18.70 -22.49
N SER A 29 -6.03 -18.09 -23.63
CA SER A 29 -5.67 -16.69 -23.91
C SER A 29 -6.62 -15.66 -23.30
N ARG A 30 -7.80 -16.06 -22.79
CA ARG A 30 -8.82 -15.15 -22.21
C ARG A 30 -8.64 -14.86 -20.72
N SER A 31 -7.96 -15.75 -19.98
CA SER A 31 -7.56 -15.50 -18.59
C SER A 31 -6.55 -14.34 -18.49
N ASN A 32 -5.74 -14.18 -19.53
CA ASN A 32 -4.52 -13.37 -19.58
C ASN A 32 -4.65 -11.83 -19.39
N ARG A 33 -5.87 -11.25 -19.37
CA ARG A 33 -6.09 -9.81 -19.16
C ARG A 33 -6.81 -9.45 -17.87
N ARG A 34 -7.44 -10.42 -17.20
CA ARG A 34 -8.16 -10.19 -15.92
C ARG A 34 -7.25 -10.28 -14.70
N THR A 35 -6.07 -10.89 -14.84
CA THR A 35 -5.16 -11.21 -13.73
C THR A 35 -4.05 -10.19 -13.50
N VAL A 36 -4.08 -9.03 -14.15
CA VAL A 36 -2.99 -8.03 -14.01
C VAL A 36 -3.11 -7.23 -12.71
N GLN A 37 -4.28 -7.21 -12.07
CA GLN A 37 -4.51 -6.51 -10.80
C GLN A 37 -4.36 -7.39 -9.54
N ASN A 38 -4.14 -8.69 -9.70
CA ASN A 38 -3.89 -9.62 -8.59
C ASN A 38 -2.42 -10.05 -8.48
N LEU A 39 -1.51 -9.41 -9.21
CA LEU A 39 -0.09 -9.66 -9.09
C LEU A 39 0.43 -8.95 -7.83
N SER A 40 0.54 -9.65 -6.69
CA SER A 40 1.17 -9.03 -5.53
C SER A 40 2.70 -9.02 -5.63
N ALA A 41 3.27 -7.99 -5.02
CA ALA A 41 4.68 -7.81 -4.72
C ALA A 41 5.38 -9.07 -4.18
N THR A 42 4.65 -9.88 -3.43
CA THR A 42 5.21 -10.95 -2.58
C THR A 42 5.44 -12.25 -3.34
N SER A 43 4.69 -12.51 -4.41
CA SER A 43 4.88 -13.71 -5.25
C SER A 43 6.24 -13.72 -5.98
N LEU A 44 6.82 -12.53 -6.24
CA LEU A 44 8.08 -12.35 -6.98
C LEU A 44 9.33 -12.28 -6.11
N MET A 45 9.21 -11.99 -4.81
CA MET A 45 10.33 -12.16 -3.87
C MET A 45 10.65 -13.63 -3.60
N ARG A 46 9.81 -14.53 -4.11
CA ARG A 46 9.88 -15.95 -3.88
C ARG A 46 11.13 -16.55 -4.53
N ASN A 47 11.99 -17.15 -3.72
CA ASN A 47 13.04 -18.03 -4.21
C ASN A 47 12.49 -19.46 -4.11
N ARG A 48 12.37 -20.19 -5.23
CA ARG A 48 11.96 -21.60 -5.21
C ARG A 48 13.06 -22.40 -4.52
N SER A 49 12.96 -22.57 -3.21
CA SER A 49 13.89 -23.39 -2.44
C SER A 49 13.62 -24.86 -2.78
N ASP A 50 14.63 -25.52 -3.35
CA ASP A 50 14.57 -26.88 -3.85
C ASP A 50 13.79 -27.82 -2.92
N LEU A 51 12.67 -28.35 -3.42
CA LEU A 51 11.81 -29.37 -2.78
C LEU A 51 12.56 -30.66 -2.37
N LYS A 52 13.86 -30.76 -2.67
CA LYS A 52 14.68 -31.96 -2.50
C LYS A 52 14.96 -32.29 -1.03
N LEU A 53 14.99 -31.32 -0.11
CA LEU A 53 15.31 -31.57 1.31
C LEU A 53 14.16 -32.22 2.12
N ILE A 54 12.90 -31.95 1.77
CA ILE A 54 11.71 -32.42 2.54
C ILE A 54 11.18 -33.79 2.06
N SER A 55 11.70 -34.32 0.95
CA SER A 55 11.35 -35.66 0.44
C SER A 55 11.68 -36.81 1.40
N ARG A 56 12.46 -36.56 2.46
CA ARG A 56 12.88 -37.57 3.45
C ARG A 56 11.96 -37.71 4.67
N VAL A 57 10.88 -36.92 4.78
CA VAL A 57 9.96 -36.99 5.94
C VAL A 57 8.84 -38.00 5.68
N ARG A 58 8.76 -39.00 6.56
CA ARG A 58 7.98 -40.25 6.39
C ARG A 58 6.48 -40.12 6.71
N TRP A 59 6.03 -39.00 7.29
CA TRP A 59 4.61 -38.73 7.60
C TRP A 59 4.03 -37.64 6.72
N GLU A 60 2.93 -37.93 6.01
CA GLU A 60 2.28 -36.99 5.07
C GLU A 60 1.82 -35.68 5.72
N PHE A 61 1.28 -35.76 6.95
CA PHE A 61 0.84 -34.57 7.68
C PHE A 61 2.01 -33.66 8.07
N MET A 62 3.08 -34.25 8.64
CA MET A 62 4.31 -33.50 8.94
C MET A 62 4.96 -32.96 7.68
N ARG A 63 4.94 -33.71 6.57
CA ARG A 63 5.47 -33.25 5.29
C ARG A 63 4.68 -32.05 4.77
N ARG A 64 3.34 -32.08 4.80
CA ARG A 64 2.50 -30.92 4.43
C ARG A 64 2.73 -29.72 5.34
N MET A 65 2.81 -29.94 6.66
CA MET A 65 3.11 -28.86 7.62
C MET A 65 4.51 -28.27 7.41
N LEU A 66 5.52 -29.10 7.15
CA LEU A 66 6.91 -28.65 6.94
C LEU A 66 7.09 -27.98 5.57
N THR A 67 6.34 -28.43 4.56
CA THR A 67 6.31 -27.79 3.23
C THR A 67 5.62 -26.43 3.33
N ASN A 68 4.49 -26.33 4.05
CA ASN A 68 3.83 -25.05 4.32
C ASN A 68 4.71 -24.13 5.18
N LEU A 69 5.42 -24.68 6.18
CA LEU A 69 6.37 -23.93 7.00
C LEU A 69 7.53 -23.38 6.17
N GLN A 70 8.09 -24.18 5.26
CA GLN A 70 9.14 -23.74 4.36
C GLN A 70 8.64 -22.67 3.39
N GLU A 71 7.47 -22.87 2.76
CA GLU A 71 6.92 -21.90 1.81
C GLU A 71 6.58 -20.57 2.49
N VAL A 72 6.04 -20.63 3.71
CA VAL A 72 5.71 -19.44 4.51
C VAL A 72 6.99 -18.81 5.05
N LEU A 73 7.85 -19.48 5.80
CA LEU A 73 8.98 -18.80 6.46
C LEU A 73 10.23 -18.61 5.60
N LEU A 74 10.50 -19.53 4.67
CA LEU A 74 11.74 -19.57 3.87
C LEU A 74 11.52 -19.17 2.40
N GLY A 75 10.28 -18.82 2.03
CA GLY A 75 9.92 -18.50 0.66
C GLY A 75 10.60 -17.24 0.10
N THR A 76 11.00 -16.28 0.93
CA THR A 76 11.55 -14.98 0.47
C THR A 76 12.94 -14.71 0.96
N LYS A 77 13.70 -13.86 0.24
CA LYS A 77 15.03 -13.38 0.68
C LYS A 77 14.99 -12.64 2.03
N LEU A 78 13.80 -12.21 2.47
CA LEU A 78 13.53 -11.65 3.79
C LEU A 78 13.54 -12.69 4.92
N PHE A 79 13.65 -13.99 4.62
CA PHE A 79 13.79 -15.05 5.64
C PHE A 79 14.92 -14.75 6.63
N LEU A 80 15.98 -14.07 6.15
CA LEU A 80 17.14 -13.68 6.95
C LEU A 80 16.79 -12.77 8.13
N LEU A 81 15.67 -12.05 8.07
CA LEU A 81 15.22 -11.14 9.13
C LEU A 81 14.31 -11.85 10.16
N PHE A 82 13.76 -13.03 9.87
CA PHE A 82 12.92 -13.75 10.85
C PHE A 82 13.59 -14.04 12.19
N PRO A 83 14.91 -14.34 12.28
CA PRO A 83 15.59 -14.46 13.57
C PRO A 83 15.48 -13.22 14.46
N ALA A 84 15.19 -12.03 13.91
CA ALA A 84 14.95 -10.83 14.70
C ALA A 84 13.70 -10.95 15.60
N VAL A 85 12.69 -11.74 15.20
CA VAL A 85 11.46 -11.95 15.98
C VAL A 85 11.74 -12.62 17.34
N PRO A 86 12.30 -13.85 17.40
CA PRO A 86 12.65 -14.46 18.68
C PRO A 86 13.74 -13.67 19.41
N LEU A 87 14.66 -13.01 18.69
CA LEU A 87 15.71 -12.21 19.32
C LEU A 87 15.13 -10.97 20.03
N ALA A 88 14.08 -10.33 19.49
CA ALA A 88 13.36 -9.25 20.15
C ALA A 88 12.69 -9.72 21.45
N VAL A 89 12.07 -10.90 21.43
CA VAL A 89 11.44 -11.51 22.62
C VAL A 89 12.48 -11.81 23.70
N VAL A 90 13.61 -12.41 23.31
CA VAL A 90 14.73 -12.70 24.21
C VAL A 90 15.30 -11.39 24.77
N ALA A 91 15.58 -10.40 23.93
CA ALA A 91 16.10 -9.11 24.36
C ALA A 91 15.17 -8.41 25.36
N HIS A 92 13.86 -8.46 25.13
CA HIS A 92 12.86 -7.93 26.06
C HIS A 92 12.85 -8.71 27.39
N ARG A 93 12.93 -10.05 27.35
CA ARG A 93 12.87 -10.90 28.54
C ARG A 93 14.11 -10.79 29.43
N TYR A 94 15.30 -10.65 28.83
CA TYR A 94 16.58 -10.55 29.55
C TYR A 94 16.96 -9.11 29.91
N GLY A 95 16.09 -8.13 29.66
CA GLY A 95 16.32 -6.73 30.05
C GLY A 95 17.44 -6.05 29.27
N CYS A 96 17.64 -6.41 28.00
CA CYS A 96 18.58 -5.70 27.13
C CYS A 96 18.17 -4.21 26.97
N PRO A 97 19.09 -3.32 26.56
CA PRO A 97 18.76 -1.92 26.37
C PRO A 97 17.55 -1.73 25.44
N ARG A 98 16.60 -0.87 25.84
CA ARG A 98 15.31 -0.69 25.15
C ARG A 98 15.45 -0.30 23.68
N ALA A 99 16.54 0.41 23.32
CA ALA A 99 16.87 0.73 21.93
C ALA A 99 17.15 -0.53 21.07
N TRP A 100 17.76 -1.58 21.62
CA TRP A 100 17.97 -2.84 20.90
C TRP A 100 16.67 -3.61 20.73
N VAL A 101 15.81 -3.63 21.76
CA VAL A 101 14.46 -4.21 21.66
C VAL A 101 13.67 -3.50 20.55
N PHE A 102 13.76 -2.17 20.47
CA PHE A 102 13.15 -1.39 19.40
C PHE A 102 13.69 -1.78 18.01
N ALA A 103 15.02 -1.82 17.84
CA ALA A 103 15.65 -2.16 16.56
C ALA A 103 15.29 -3.58 16.08
N LEU A 104 15.32 -4.55 17.00
CA LEU A 104 14.98 -5.94 16.70
C LEU A 104 13.50 -6.11 16.37
N SER A 105 12.62 -5.38 17.08
CA SER A 105 11.18 -5.37 16.77
C SER A 105 10.93 -4.76 15.40
N LEU A 106 11.62 -3.66 15.05
CA LEU A 106 11.52 -3.02 13.75
C LEU A 106 11.98 -3.98 12.62
N LEU A 107 13.15 -4.62 12.77
CA LEU A 107 13.64 -5.60 11.79
C LEU A 107 12.74 -6.83 11.69
N GLY A 108 12.17 -7.30 12.79
CA GLY A 108 11.26 -8.44 12.81
C GLY A 108 9.91 -8.15 12.14
N LEU A 109 9.46 -6.90 12.14
CA LEU A 109 8.20 -6.50 11.48
C LEU A 109 8.28 -6.56 9.95
N ILE A 110 9.45 -6.30 9.35
CA ILE A 110 9.65 -6.33 7.88
C ILE A 110 9.19 -7.66 7.26
N PRO A 111 9.74 -8.84 7.66
CA PRO A 111 9.33 -10.10 7.08
C PRO A 111 7.90 -10.50 7.47
N LEU A 112 7.41 -10.08 8.64
CA LEU A 112 6.04 -10.40 9.05
C LEU A 112 4.99 -9.64 8.23
N ALA A 113 5.22 -8.35 7.95
CA ALA A 113 4.36 -7.54 7.11
C ALA A 113 4.25 -8.14 5.70
N GLU A 114 5.39 -8.54 5.14
CA GLU A 114 5.45 -9.25 3.87
C GLU A 114 4.62 -10.54 3.88
N ARG A 115 4.73 -11.34 4.93
CA ARG A 115 3.95 -12.58 5.05
C ARG A 115 2.46 -12.37 5.19
N ILE A 116 2.03 -11.32 5.91
CA ILE A 116 0.61 -11.00 6.03
C ILE A 116 0.03 -10.67 4.65
N SER A 117 0.74 -9.86 3.85
CA SER A 117 0.32 -9.54 2.48
C SER A 117 0.22 -10.80 1.61
N PHE A 118 1.24 -11.66 1.62
CA PHE A 118 1.23 -12.93 0.89
C PHE A 118 0.06 -13.85 1.32
N LEU A 119 -0.14 -14.05 2.62
CA LEU A 119 -1.20 -14.93 3.13
C LEU A 119 -2.59 -14.40 2.79
N THR A 120 -2.75 -13.07 2.78
CA THR A 120 -4.00 -12.43 2.37
C THR A 120 -4.31 -12.72 0.91
N GLU A 121 -3.30 -12.64 0.03
CA GLU A 121 -3.44 -12.97 -1.39
C GLU A 121 -3.83 -14.45 -1.58
N GLN A 122 -3.18 -15.37 -0.85
CA GLN A 122 -3.53 -16.79 -0.88
C GLN A 122 -4.98 -17.07 -0.48
N ILE A 123 -5.52 -16.32 0.48
CA ILE A 123 -6.93 -16.43 0.86
C ILE A 123 -7.83 -15.79 -0.20
N ALA A 124 -7.42 -14.65 -0.78
CA ALA A 124 -8.17 -13.95 -1.82
C ALA A 124 -8.47 -14.84 -3.05
N PHE A 125 -7.52 -15.72 -3.43
CA PHE A 125 -7.74 -16.72 -4.49
C PHE A 125 -8.90 -17.67 -4.22
N HIS A 126 -9.23 -17.94 -2.95
CA HIS A 126 -10.29 -18.86 -2.56
C HIS A 126 -11.64 -18.18 -2.27
N THR A 127 -11.65 -16.87 -2.02
CA THR A 127 -12.86 -16.13 -1.58
C THR A 127 -13.61 -15.41 -2.70
N GLY A 128 -13.11 -15.47 -3.93
CA GLY A 128 -13.69 -14.80 -5.09
C GLY A 128 -13.36 -13.30 -5.18
N PRO A 129 -13.67 -12.63 -6.31
CA PRO A 129 -13.14 -11.30 -6.62
C PRO A 129 -13.56 -10.20 -5.64
N THR A 130 -14.83 -10.20 -5.20
CA THR A 130 -15.37 -9.16 -4.33
C THR A 130 -14.81 -9.26 -2.90
N VAL A 131 -14.84 -10.45 -2.30
CA VAL A 131 -14.34 -10.67 -0.95
C VAL A 131 -12.81 -10.63 -0.93
N GLY A 132 -12.16 -11.17 -1.97
CA GLY A 132 -10.71 -11.09 -2.14
C GLY A 132 -10.21 -9.65 -2.27
N GLY A 133 -10.91 -8.80 -3.04
CA GLY A 133 -10.60 -7.37 -3.13
C GLY A 133 -10.75 -6.64 -1.80
N LEU A 134 -11.80 -6.94 -1.03
CA LEU A 134 -11.99 -6.37 0.32
C LEU A 134 -10.93 -6.86 1.32
N MET A 135 -10.58 -8.15 1.27
CA MET A 135 -9.52 -8.72 2.09
C MET A 135 -8.17 -8.09 1.79
N ASN A 136 -7.82 -7.93 0.51
CA ASN A 136 -6.60 -7.27 0.09
C ASN A 136 -6.56 -5.81 0.56
N ALA A 137 -7.68 -5.09 0.41
CA ALA A 137 -7.81 -3.72 0.88
C ALA A 137 -7.60 -3.58 2.41
N THR A 138 -8.05 -4.55 3.19
CA THR A 138 -7.98 -4.49 4.66
C THR A 138 -6.64 -5.01 5.19
N CYS A 139 -6.17 -6.13 4.65
CA CYS A 139 -4.98 -6.80 5.16
C CYS A 139 -3.67 -6.33 4.52
N GLY A 140 -3.72 -5.66 3.36
CA GLY A 140 -2.55 -5.02 2.76
C GLY A 140 -1.89 -4.02 3.71
N ASN A 141 -2.70 -3.23 4.41
CA ASN A 141 -2.25 -2.27 5.45
C ASN A 141 -2.48 -2.78 6.89
N ALA A 142 -2.57 -4.10 7.09
CA ALA A 142 -2.85 -4.65 8.41
C ALA A 142 -1.74 -4.31 9.41
N THR A 143 -0.48 -4.29 8.98
CA THR A 143 0.66 -4.01 9.86
C THR A 143 0.55 -2.61 10.45
N GLU A 144 0.27 -1.62 9.61
CA GLU A 144 0.10 -0.21 9.96
C GLU A 144 -1.10 -0.04 10.89
N MET A 145 -2.21 -0.70 10.57
CA MET A 145 -3.43 -0.69 11.39
C MET A 145 -3.18 -1.31 12.78
N ILE A 146 -2.47 -2.44 12.86
CA ILE A 146 -2.13 -3.09 14.14
C ILE A 146 -1.22 -2.20 14.98
N ILE A 147 -0.16 -1.64 14.39
CA ILE A 147 0.74 -0.70 15.08
C ILE A 147 -0.04 0.51 15.58
N ALA A 148 -0.91 1.08 14.76
CA ALA A 148 -1.73 2.22 15.11
C ALA A 148 -2.70 1.91 16.26
N ILE A 149 -3.46 0.81 16.19
CA ILE A 149 -4.43 0.43 17.24
C ILE A 149 -3.72 0.15 18.57
N LEU A 150 -2.57 -0.54 18.57
CA LEU A 150 -1.81 -0.79 19.79
C LEU A 150 -1.20 0.49 20.36
N ALA A 151 -0.73 1.39 19.51
CA ALA A 151 -0.28 2.72 19.94
C ALA A 151 -1.43 3.59 20.47
N VAL A 152 -2.64 3.44 19.93
CA VAL A 152 -3.85 4.04 20.51
C VAL A 152 -4.10 3.48 21.92
N GLY A 153 -4.05 2.16 22.09
CA GLY A 153 -4.20 1.51 23.40
C GLY A 153 -3.17 1.95 24.44
N GLN A 154 -1.95 2.27 24.02
CA GLN A 154 -0.90 2.83 24.90
C GLN A 154 -0.98 4.36 25.05
N ARG A 155 -2.06 5.01 24.60
CA ARG A 155 -2.27 6.47 24.61
C ARG A 155 -1.19 7.28 23.87
N LYS A 156 -0.49 6.69 22.90
CA LYS A 156 0.58 7.36 22.14
C LYS A 156 0.06 7.97 20.83
N MET A 157 -0.94 8.86 20.91
CA MET A 157 -1.62 9.44 19.73
C MET A 157 -0.65 10.13 18.76
N ARG A 158 0.37 10.79 19.31
CA ARG A 158 1.40 11.47 18.50
C ARG A 158 2.09 10.50 17.56
N ILE A 159 2.44 9.31 18.04
CA ILE A 159 3.13 8.27 17.26
C ILE A 159 2.21 7.72 16.19
N VAL A 160 0.94 7.48 16.52
CA VAL A 160 -0.09 7.04 15.57
C VAL A 160 -0.16 8.01 14.40
N LYS A 161 -0.39 9.30 14.70
CA LYS A 161 -0.46 10.37 13.69
C LYS A 161 0.79 10.41 12.80
N LEU A 162 1.96 10.45 13.42
CA LEU A 162 3.24 10.52 12.70
C LEU A 162 3.45 9.29 11.80
N SER A 163 3.14 8.08 12.30
CA SER A 163 3.33 6.83 11.54
C SER A 163 2.38 6.70 10.36
N LEU A 164 1.10 7.06 10.51
CA LEU A 164 0.12 7.01 9.43
C LEU A 164 0.42 8.06 8.37
N LEU A 165 0.73 9.28 8.78
CA LEU A 165 1.15 10.35 7.87
C LEU A 165 2.42 9.96 7.10
N GLY A 166 3.41 9.45 7.82
CA GLY A 166 4.66 8.98 7.23
C GLY A 166 4.46 7.86 6.22
N SER A 167 3.48 6.98 6.44
CA SER A 167 3.14 5.90 5.50
C SER A 167 2.53 6.43 4.20
N ILE A 168 1.69 7.47 4.28
CA ILE A 168 1.21 8.18 3.09
C ILE A 168 2.38 8.84 2.35
N LEU A 169 3.24 9.57 3.06
CA LEU A 169 4.41 10.25 2.48
C LEU A 169 5.40 9.26 1.84
N SER A 170 5.66 8.14 2.51
CA SER A 170 6.52 7.06 2.03
C SER A 170 5.97 6.49 0.71
N ASN A 171 4.68 6.18 0.66
CA ASN A 171 4.09 5.64 -0.55
C ASN A 171 4.12 6.61 -1.74
N LEU A 172 3.76 7.88 -1.49
CA LEU A 172 3.67 8.89 -2.54
C LEU A 172 5.03 9.33 -3.08
N LEU A 173 6.03 9.49 -2.20
CA LEU A 173 7.32 10.04 -2.60
C LEU A 173 8.42 8.98 -2.67
N PHE A 174 8.57 8.15 -1.64
CA PHE A 174 9.67 7.20 -1.54
C PHE A 174 9.44 5.96 -2.41
N VAL A 175 8.30 5.27 -2.24
CA VAL A 175 7.95 4.07 -2.99
C VAL A 175 7.77 4.39 -4.46
N LEU A 176 6.93 5.39 -4.78
CA LEU A 176 6.73 5.81 -6.16
C LEU A 176 8.04 6.37 -6.75
N GLY A 177 8.77 7.22 -6.03
CA GLY A 177 10.01 7.82 -6.51
C GLY A 177 11.10 6.79 -6.82
N THR A 178 11.35 5.83 -5.93
CA THR A 178 12.30 4.74 -6.18
C THR A 178 11.84 3.87 -7.35
N SER A 179 10.54 3.57 -7.45
CA SER A 179 10.01 2.75 -8.53
C SER A 179 10.17 3.42 -9.89
N LEU A 180 9.81 4.71 -10.02
CA LEU A 180 10.00 5.46 -11.26
C LEU A 180 11.48 5.70 -11.59
N PHE A 181 12.32 5.91 -10.56
CA PHE A 181 13.76 6.11 -10.74
C PHE A 181 14.44 4.84 -11.28
N PHE A 182 14.28 3.71 -10.57
CA PHE A 182 14.91 2.45 -10.94
C PHE A 182 14.25 1.80 -12.16
N GLY A 183 12.92 1.87 -12.27
CA GLY A 183 12.18 1.44 -13.46
C GLY A 183 12.59 2.22 -14.71
N GLY A 184 12.76 3.54 -14.58
CA GLY A 184 13.25 4.40 -15.65
C GLY A 184 14.71 4.11 -16.01
N LEU A 185 15.58 3.87 -15.03
CA LEU A 185 16.99 3.56 -15.26
C LEU A 185 17.17 2.22 -16.02
N SER A 186 16.39 1.20 -15.64
CA SER A 186 16.42 -0.10 -16.30
C SER A 186 15.81 -0.08 -17.70
N ASN A 187 14.88 0.84 -17.96
CA ASN A 187 14.15 0.94 -19.23
C ASN A 187 14.52 2.22 -20.00
N LEU A 188 15.79 2.62 -19.94
CA LEU A 188 16.28 3.90 -20.51
C LEU A 188 15.98 4.09 -22.00
N ARG A 189 15.86 2.99 -22.75
CA ARG A 189 15.60 2.99 -24.20
C ARG A 189 14.12 2.84 -24.55
N LYS A 190 13.23 2.60 -23.57
CA LYS A 190 11.80 2.37 -23.78
C LYS A 190 10.98 3.56 -23.32
N HIS A 191 9.99 3.96 -24.09
CA HIS A 191 9.02 4.93 -23.64
C HIS A 191 8.07 4.28 -22.62
N GLN A 192 8.12 4.74 -21.37
CA GLN A 192 7.30 4.19 -20.29
C GLN A 192 6.02 5.01 -20.13
N SER A 193 4.90 4.50 -20.64
CA SER A 193 3.56 5.08 -20.47
C SER A 193 2.70 4.25 -19.50
N PHE A 194 1.79 4.90 -18.81
CA PHE A 194 0.80 4.27 -17.93
C PHE A 194 -0.59 4.91 -18.10
N ASP A 195 -1.64 4.19 -17.72
CA ASP A 195 -3.01 4.72 -17.74
C ASP A 195 -3.21 5.69 -16.56
N ARG A 196 -3.58 6.93 -16.89
CA ARG A 196 -3.78 8.00 -15.91
C ARG A 196 -5.04 7.81 -15.08
N ARG A 197 -6.04 7.07 -15.58
CA ARG A 197 -7.36 6.95 -14.93
C ARG A 197 -7.28 6.53 -13.47
N GLN A 198 -6.46 5.52 -13.18
CA GLN A 198 -6.27 5.03 -11.81
C GLN A 198 -5.47 6.02 -10.95
N GLY A 199 -4.48 6.70 -11.53
CA GLY A 199 -3.70 7.73 -10.85
C GLY A 199 -4.56 8.94 -10.47
N ASP A 200 -5.32 9.46 -11.42
CA ASP A 200 -6.16 10.65 -11.25
C ASP A 200 -7.22 10.43 -10.15
N MET A 201 -7.89 9.27 -10.16
CA MET A 201 -8.90 8.94 -9.14
C MET A 201 -8.28 8.86 -7.74
N ASN A 202 -7.11 8.24 -7.59
CA ASN A 202 -6.41 8.19 -6.30
C ASN A 202 -5.95 9.59 -5.85
N CYS A 203 -5.41 10.41 -6.75
CA CYS A 203 -5.02 11.79 -6.42
C CYS A 203 -6.21 12.62 -5.94
N ILE A 204 -7.38 12.53 -6.58
CA ILE A 204 -8.60 13.23 -6.16
C ILE A 204 -9.04 12.78 -4.75
N LEU A 205 -9.01 11.47 -4.49
CA LEU A 205 -9.32 10.90 -3.18
C LEU A 205 -8.32 11.34 -2.09
N LEU A 206 -7.03 11.43 -2.43
CA LEU A 206 -6.00 11.95 -1.53
C LEU A 206 -6.19 13.44 -1.25
N PHE A 207 -6.61 14.24 -2.23
CA PHE A 207 -7.00 15.65 -1.99
C PHE A 207 -8.23 15.77 -1.08
N LEU A 208 -9.20 14.85 -1.20
CA LEU A 208 -10.32 14.79 -0.26
C LEU A 208 -9.86 14.46 1.18
N ALA A 209 -8.93 13.52 1.33
CA ALA A 209 -8.33 13.23 2.64
C ALA A 209 -7.56 14.44 3.20
N LEU A 210 -6.80 15.13 2.36
CA LEU A 210 -6.10 16.36 2.73
C LEU A 210 -7.06 17.45 3.19
N LEU A 211 -8.19 17.63 2.52
CA LEU A 211 -9.24 18.56 2.96
C LEU A 211 -9.75 18.18 4.37
N CYS A 212 -10.01 16.90 4.60
CA CYS A 212 -10.47 16.40 5.90
C CYS A 212 -9.43 16.57 7.02
N HIS A 213 -8.12 16.55 6.71
CA HIS A 213 -7.05 16.78 7.67
C HIS A 213 -6.78 18.27 7.92
N THR A 214 -6.88 19.10 6.87
CA THR A 214 -6.60 20.54 6.97
C THR A 214 -7.70 21.28 7.74
N LEU A 215 -8.96 20.88 7.64
CA LEU A 215 -10.08 21.58 8.30
C LEU A 215 -9.96 21.58 9.84
N PRO A 216 -9.73 20.46 10.55
CA PRO A 216 -9.49 20.46 12.00
C PRO A 216 -8.26 21.29 12.41
N MET A 217 -7.20 21.26 11.60
CA MET A 217 -5.98 22.04 11.85
C MET A 217 -6.26 23.55 11.74
N ILE A 218 -6.92 24.00 10.66
CA ILE A 218 -7.27 25.41 10.44
C ILE A 218 -8.24 25.90 11.52
N LEU A 219 -9.24 25.09 11.89
CA LEU A 219 -10.17 25.45 12.96
C LEU A 219 -9.42 25.70 14.28
N ARG A 220 -8.50 24.80 14.64
CA ARG A 220 -7.65 24.95 15.83
C ARG A 220 -6.82 26.23 15.80
N PHE A 221 -6.20 26.55 14.66
CA PHE A 221 -5.48 27.82 14.49
C PHE A 221 -6.40 29.05 14.60
N ALA A 222 -7.59 28.99 14.02
CA ALA A 222 -8.57 30.08 14.08
C ALA A 222 -9.08 30.31 15.51
N THR A 223 -9.35 29.24 16.27
CA THR A 223 -9.76 29.34 17.68
C THR A 223 -8.65 29.87 18.57
N GLU A 224 -7.39 29.48 18.33
CA GLU A 224 -6.23 30.00 19.08
C GLU A 224 -5.98 31.48 18.79
N ALA A 225 -6.07 31.89 17.51
CA ALA A 225 -5.95 33.28 17.11
C ALA A 225 -7.06 34.16 17.71
N ALA A 226 -8.30 33.65 17.75
CA ALA A 226 -9.43 34.35 18.35
C ALA A 226 -9.32 34.45 19.89
N GLY A 227 -8.84 33.40 20.56
CA GLY A 227 -8.63 33.39 22.01
C GLY A 227 -7.50 34.31 22.50
N GLY A 228 -6.49 34.56 21.65
CA GLY A 228 -5.40 35.51 21.93
C GLY A 228 -5.76 36.99 21.73
N SER A 229 -6.93 37.29 21.15
CA SER A 229 -7.40 38.65 20.85
C SER A 229 -8.76 38.93 21.49
N ALA A 230 -8.87 38.76 22.80
CA ALA A 230 -10.02 39.21 23.61
C ALA A 230 -10.12 40.75 23.74
N THR A 231 -9.65 41.50 22.75
CA THR A 231 -9.91 42.94 22.59
C THR A 231 -10.17 43.22 21.11
N ASN A 232 -11.46 43.26 20.76
CA ASN A 232 -12.01 43.90 19.57
C ASN A 232 -11.70 43.26 18.20
N ALA A 233 -12.47 42.24 17.81
CA ALA A 233 -12.77 42.02 16.39
C ALA A 233 -14.14 41.38 16.21
N THR A 234 -15.05 42.16 15.63
CA THR A 234 -16.34 41.76 15.10
C THR A 234 -16.17 40.86 13.85
N ASN A 235 -17.03 39.86 13.71
CA ASN A 235 -17.29 39.08 12.48
C ASN A 235 -16.18 38.18 11.91
N VAL A 236 -15.60 37.29 12.72
CA VAL A 236 -15.00 36.05 12.21
C VAL A 236 -15.81 34.89 12.75
N LEU A 237 -16.56 34.24 11.86
CA LEU A 237 -17.33 32.99 12.03
C LEU A 237 -17.55 32.58 13.50
N VAL A 238 -18.60 33.11 14.12
CA VAL A 238 -19.04 32.68 15.45
C VAL A 238 -19.60 31.26 15.33
N VAL A 239 -18.71 30.26 15.42
CA VAL A 239 -19.09 28.98 15.98
C VAL A 239 -19.53 29.31 17.40
N HIS A 240 -20.79 29.07 17.72
CA HIS A 240 -21.34 29.34 19.04
C HIS A 240 -20.37 28.81 20.11
N PRO A 241 -19.83 29.66 20.99
CA PRO A 241 -19.07 29.19 22.13
C PRO A 241 -20.10 28.66 23.14
N THR A 242 -20.70 27.49 22.86
CA THR A 242 -21.22 26.65 23.93
C THR A 242 -19.99 26.19 24.69
N ARG A 243 -19.66 27.00 25.69
CA ARG A 243 -18.64 26.83 26.71
C ARG A 243 -18.67 25.41 27.27
N ASN A 244 -17.97 24.51 26.59
CA ASN A 244 -17.35 23.34 27.17
C ASN A 244 -15.85 23.55 27.00
N GLU A 245 -15.17 23.67 28.12
CA GLU A 245 -13.72 23.74 28.20
C GLU A 245 -13.14 22.43 27.60
N ASP A 246 -12.00 22.54 26.90
CA ASP A 246 -11.27 21.49 26.14
C ASP A 246 -11.83 21.08 24.76
N GLY A 247 -11.12 21.49 23.68
CA GLY A 247 -10.90 20.72 22.44
C GLY A 247 -12.09 20.14 21.64
N SER A 248 -13.34 20.37 22.06
CA SER A 248 -14.50 19.59 21.63
C SER A 248 -14.81 19.75 20.15
N ASP A 249 -14.69 20.96 19.63
CA ASP A 249 -15.11 21.27 18.26
C ASP A 249 -14.16 20.66 17.23
N VAL A 250 -12.85 20.68 17.52
CA VAL A 250 -11.81 20.02 16.70
C VAL A 250 -12.03 18.51 16.70
N LEU A 251 -12.41 17.94 17.85
CA LEU A 251 -12.66 16.50 17.99
C LEU A 251 -13.94 16.06 17.27
N VAL A 252 -15.03 16.83 17.39
CA VAL A 252 -16.29 16.59 16.67
C VAL A 252 -16.06 16.68 15.16
N LEU A 253 -15.36 17.71 14.70
CA LEU A 253 -15.01 17.86 13.29
C LEU A 253 -14.15 16.69 12.81
N SER A 254 -13.16 16.25 13.60
CA SER A 254 -12.32 15.10 13.26
C SER A 254 -13.10 13.79 13.14
N ARG A 255 -14.08 13.56 14.02
CA ARG A 255 -14.98 12.40 13.96
C ARG A 255 -15.89 12.46 12.73
N ALA A 256 -16.49 13.62 12.44
CA ALA A 256 -17.31 13.82 11.26
C ALA A 256 -16.53 13.62 9.95
N SER A 257 -15.33 14.20 9.86
CA SER A 257 -14.39 13.97 8.77
C SER A 257 -14.02 12.49 8.62
N SER A 258 -13.88 11.76 9.73
CA SER A 258 -13.58 10.33 9.68
C SER A 258 -14.70 9.49 9.06
N PHE A 259 -15.95 9.78 9.40
CA PHE A 259 -17.11 9.15 8.74
C PHE A 259 -17.17 9.48 7.25
N LEU A 260 -16.92 10.74 6.88
CA LEU A 260 -16.91 11.16 5.47
C LEU A 260 -15.83 10.45 4.66
N MET A 261 -14.61 10.34 5.20
CA MET A 261 -13.51 9.64 4.55
C MET A 261 -13.82 8.15 4.34
N LEU A 262 -14.38 7.49 5.35
CA LEU A 262 -14.79 6.07 5.23
C LEU A 262 -15.91 5.86 4.23
N PHE A 263 -16.88 6.77 4.19
CA PHE A 263 -17.94 6.74 3.19
C PHE A 263 -17.38 6.89 1.78
N ALA A 264 -16.48 7.86 1.56
CA ALA A 264 -15.82 8.06 0.28
C ALA A 264 -15.01 6.83 -0.14
N TYR A 265 -14.29 6.20 0.79
CA TYR A 265 -13.53 4.98 0.54
C TYR A 265 -14.45 3.80 0.20
N LEU A 266 -15.55 3.62 0.93
CA LEU A 266 -16.51 2.54 0.65
C LEU A 266 -17.18 2.75 -0.72
N ALA A 267 -17.56 3.98 -1.05
CA ALA A 267 -18.10 4.31 -2.38
C ALA A 267 -17.07 4.02 -3.48
N PHE A 268 -15.79 4.35 -3.26
CA PHE A 268 -14.69 4.02 -4.16
C PHE A 268 -14.53 2.51 -4.33
N LEU A 269 -14.52 1.72 -3.25
CA LEU A 269 -14.43 0.26 -3.32
C LEU A 269 -15.61 -0.37 -4.05
N ILE A 270 -16.84 0.09 -3.76
CA ILE A 270 -18.04 -0.39 -4.45
C ILE A 270 -17.93 -0.08 -5.94
N PHE A 271 -17.60 1.16 -6.31
CA PHE A 271 -17.44 1.52 -7.72
C PHE A 271 -16.36 0.69 -8.41
N HIS A 272 -15.22 0.48 -7.75
CA HIS A 272 -14.12 -0.31 -8.28
C HIS A 272 -14.49 -1.78 -8.50
N LEU A 273 -15.16 -2.42 -7.53
CA LEU A 273 -15.58 -3.82 -7.60
C LEU A 273 -16.70 -4.03 -8.62
N PHE A 274 -17.71 -3.15 -8.65
CA PHE A 274 -18.83 -3.27 -9.57
C PHE A 274 -18.45 -2.88 -11.00
N SER A 275 -17.73 -1.77 -11.22
CA SER A 275 -17.35 -1.33 -12.58
C SER A 275 -16.51 -2.38 -13.32
N SER A 276 -15.64 -3.08 -12.59
CA SER A 276 -14.85 -4.21 -13.11
C SER A 276 -15.70 -5.42 -13.52
N SER A 277 -16.89 -5.58 -12.94
CA SER A 277 -17.81 -6.67 -13.28
C SER A 277 -18.73 -6.36 -14.48
N LEU A 278 -18.94 -5.09 -14.81
CA LEU A 278 -19.89 -4.64 -15.84
C LEU A 278 -19.26 -4.38 -17.22
N THR A 279 -17.94 -4.37 -17.37
CA THR A 279 -17.29 -4.08 -18.66
C THR A 279 -17.28 -5.33 -19.57
N PRO A 280 -17.93 -5.31 -20.76
CA PRO A 280 -17.84 -6.41 -21.70
C PRO A 280 -16.40 -6.54 -22.24
N PRO A 281 -15.91 -7.77 -22.51
CA PRO A 281 -14.58 -7.95 -23.06
C PRO A 281 -14.46 -7.24 -24.43
N PRO A 282 -13.30 -6.66 -24.76
CA PRO A 282 -13.09 -6.05 -26.06
C PRO A 282 -13.26 -7.09 -27.18
N PRO A 283 -13.70 -6.67 -28.39
CA PRO A 283 -13.76 -7.56 -29.54
C PRO A 283 -12.37 -8.16 -29.84
N PRO A 284 -12.30 -9.40 -30.37
CA PRO A 284 -11.04 -10.03 -30.70
C PRO A 284 -10.24 -9.15 -31.68
N PRO A 285 -8.90 -9.09 -31.54
CA PRO A 285 -8.08 -8.32 -32.46
C PRO A 285 -8.25 -8.87 -33.89
N PRO A 286 -8.22 -8.00 -34.92
CA PRO A 286 -8.20 -8.46 -36.31
C PRO A 286 -6.95 -9.34 -36.53
N PRO A 287 -7.03 -10.36 -37.40
CA PRO A 287 -5.88 -11.20 -37.72
C PRO A 287 -4.72 -10.34 -38.21
N PRO A 288 -3.47 -10.66 -37.82
CA PRO A 288 -2.31 -9.88 -38.23
C PRO A 288 -2.19 -9.89 -39.77
N PRO A 289 -1.85 -8.74 -40.39
CA PRO A 289 -1.54 -8.70 -41.81
C PRO A 289 -0.30 -9.56 -42.10
N GLN A 290 -0.42 -10.48 -43.06
CA GLN A 290 0.72 -11.23 -43.58
C GLN A 290 1.64 -10.27 -44.35
N ARG A 291 2.71 -9.78 -43.73
CA ARG A 291 3.84 -9.14 -44.43
C ARG A 291 5.17 -9.46 -43.75
N GLU A 292 6.01 -10.05 -44.60
CA GLU A 292 7.44 -10.32 -44.63
C GLU A 292 8.33 -9.83 -43.49
N GLU A 293 9.22 -10.75 -43.11
CA GLU A 293 10.25 -10.70 -42.07
C GLU A 293 11.24 -9.54 -42.29
N GLU A 294 11.24 -8.56 -41.40
CA GLU A 294 12.40 -7.71 -41.14
C GLU A 294 12.92 -8.04 -39.74
N GLU A 295 14.16 -8.53 -39.70
CA GLU A 295 14.89 -8.95 -38.49
C GLU A 295 15.11 -7.76 -37.55
N GLU A 296 14.26 -7.59 -36.53
CA GLU A 296 14.60 -6.84 -35.32
C GLU A 296 15.18 -7.80 -34.28
N ASP A 297 16.40 -7.50 -33.82
CA ASP A 297 17.20 -8.26 -32.88
C ASP A 297 16.38 -8.82 -31.69
N VAL A 298 16.16 -10.14 -31.75
CA VAL A 298 15.59 -10.97 -30.69
C VAL A 298 16.56 -10.94 -29.50
N TYR A 299 16.33 -10.02 -28.56
CA TYR A 299 16.64 -10.33 -27.16
C TYR A 299 15.68 -11.46 -26.76
N ASP A 300 16.26 -12.61 -26.48
CA ASP A 300 15.64 -13.82 -25.95
C ASP A 300 14.84 -13.48 -24.67
N ASP A 301 13.56 -13.12 -24.84
CA ASP A 301 12.58 -12.89 -23.77
C ASP A 301 11.74 -14.17 -23.56
N ASN A 302 12.39 -15.33 -23.60
CA ASN A 302 11.80 -16.60 -23.16
C ASN A 302 11.85 -16.77 -21.64
N VAL A 303 11.48 -15.72 -20.90
CA VAL A 303 11.06 -15.84 -19.48
C VAL A 303 9.80 -15.01 -19.25
N SER A 304 8.77 -15.26 -20.06
CA SER A 304 7.40 -15.05 -19.61
C SER A 304 6.74 -16.39 -19.34
N ASP A 305 7.26 -17.08 -18.32
CA ASP A 305 6.48 -18.05 -17.56
C ASP A 305 5.27 -17.32 -16.98
N LYS A 306 4.20 -17.22 -17.77
CA LYS A 306 2.86 -16.90 -17.31
C LYS A 306 2.33 -18.17 -16.65
N GLU A 307 2.88 -18.49 -15.49
CA GLU A 307 2.26 -19.45 -14.59
C GLU A 307 0.92 -18.84 -14.17
N GLU A 308 -0.17 -19.54 -14.45
CA GLU A 308 -1.43 -19.32 -13.74
C GLU A 308 -1.09 -19.44 -12.24
N GLU A 309 -1.13 -18.32 -11.51
CA GLU A 309 -0.85 -18.31 -10.07
C GLU A 309 -1.96 -19.08 -9.35
N GLU A 310 -1.81 -20.41 -9.28
CA GLU A 310 -2.63 -21.26 -8.45
C GLU A 310 -2.30 -21.00 -6.97
N ALA A 311 -3.32 -21.07 -6.12
CA ALA A 311 -3.12 -20.91 -4.69
C ALA A 311 -2.22 -22.04 -4.17
N VAL A 312 -1.03 -21.67 -3.70
CA VAL A 312 0.02 -22.60 -3.28
C VAL A 312 -0.34 -23.26 -1.94
N ILE A 313 -1.13 -22.56 -1.12
CA ILE A 313 -1.50 -22.97 0.23
C ILE A 313 -3.02 -23.10 0.31
N GLY A 314 -3.50 -24.22 0.88
CA GLY A 314 -4.94 -24.41 1.11
C GLY A 314 -5.52 -23.36 2.07
N MET A 315 -6.74 -22.90 1.79
CA MET A 315 -7.44 -21.81 2.51
C MET A 315 -7.32 -21.87 4.05
N TRP A 316 -7.60 -23.02 4.68
CA TRP A 316 -7.54 -23.16 6.14
C TRP A 316 -6.13 -23.02 6.71
N SER A 317 -5.12 -23.49 5.97
CA SER A 317 -3.72 -23.31 6.35
C SER A 317 -3.32 -21.84 6.22
N ALA A 318 -3.77 -21.15 5.15
CA ALA A 318 -3.50 -19.73 4.97
C ALA A 318 -4.13 -18.88 6.10
N ILE A 319 -5.36 -19.18 6.51
CA ILE A 319 -6.03 -18.51 7.64
C ILE A 319 -5.28 -18.73 8.96
N LEU A 320 -4.87 -19.96 9.26
CA LEU A 320 -4.13 -20.27 10.49
C LEU A 320 -2.78 -19.54 10.55
N TRP A 321 -2.06 -19.53 9.43
CA TRP A 321 -0.81 -18.78 9.31
C TRP A 321 -1.03 -17.28 9.40
N LEU A 322 -2.10 -16.75 8.82
CA LEU A 322 -2.45 -15.33 8.89
C LEU A 322 -2.64 -14.91 10.35
N ILE A 323 -3.48 -15.65 11.11
CA ILE A 323 -3.70 -15.40 12.54
C ILE A 323 -2.37 -15.45 13.31
N THR A 324 -1.52 -16.44 13.04
CA THR A 324 -0.22 -16.59 13.69
C THR A 324 0.70 -15.39 13.42
N MET A 325 0.80 -14.96 12.16
CA MET A 325 1.61 -13.80 11.77
C MET A 325 1.05 -12.50 12.38
N THR A 326 -0.27 -12.32 12.37
CA THR A 326 -0.93 -11.18 13.01
C THR A 326 -0.65 -11.11 14.51
N LEU A 327 -0.65 -12.24 15.23
CA LEU A 327 -0.30 -12.29 16.64
C LEU A 327 1.18 -11.93 16.90
N LEU A 328 2.10 -12.40 16.03
CA LEU A 328 3.52 -12.04 16.11
C LEU A 328 3.75 -10.55 15.82
N VAL A 329 3.06 -9.99 14.82
CA VAL A 329 3.08 -8.55 14.55
C VAL A 329 2.55 -7.79 15.76
N ALA A 330 1.39 -8.16 16.31
CA ALA A 330 0.85 -7.50 17.49
C ALA A 330 1.82 -7.54 18.69
N LEU A 331 2.52 -8.66 18.90
CA LEU A 331 3.54 -8.79 19.94
C LEU A 331 4.73 -7.84 19.71
N LEU A 332 5.31 -7.82 18.50
CA LEU A 332 6.43 -6.94 18.18
C LEU A 332 6.02 -5.46 18.14
N SER A 333 4.83 -5.15 17.64
CA SER A 333 4.26 -3.81 17.66
C SER A 333 4.10 -3.30 19.08
N ASN A 334 3.66 -4.14 20.03
CA ASN A 334 3.57 -3.77 21.43
C ASN A 334 4.95 -3.39 22.02
N TYR A 335 5.99 -4.18 21.74
CA TYR A 335 7.36 -3.85 22.12
C TYR A 335 7.83 -2.55 21.48
N LEU A 336 7.72 -2.44 20.15
CA LEU A 336 8.10 -1.27 19.37
C LEU A 336 7.48 0.02 19.93
N VAL A 337 6.16 0.03 20.14
CA VAL A 337 5.46 1.20 20.67
C VAL A 337 5.95 1.51 22.09
N SER A 338 6.21 0.50 22.92
CA SER A 338 6.66 0.70 24.30
C SER A 338 8.09 1.22 24.44
N THR A 339 8.96 0.98 23.46
CA THR A 339 10.40 1.33 23.50
C THR A 339 10.81 2.48 22.58
N ILE A 340 9.90 3.00 21.76
CA ILE A 340 10.19 4.07 20.80
C ILE A 340 10.76 5.35 21.42
N GLN A 341 10.31 5.73 22.63
CA GLN A 341 10.83 6.91 23.32
C GLN A 341 12.28 6.69 23.76
N ASP A 342 12.56 5.53 24.36
CA ASP A 342 13.91 5.18 24.81
C ASP A 342 14.89 5.04 23.63
N ALA A 343 14.40 4.53 22.50
CA ALA A 343 15.17 4.47 21.26
C ALA A 343 15.46 5.87 20.70
N ALA A 344 14.46 6.77 20.69
CA ALA A 344 14.63 8.16 20.30
C ALA A 344 15.73 8.85 21.12
N ASP A 345 15.67 8.72 22.45
CA ASP A 345 16.62 9.34 23.36
C ASP A 345 18.04 8.75 23.21
N SER A 346 18.14 7.43 23.02
CA SER A 346 19.41 6.72 22.85
C SER A 346 20.09 7.03 21.52
N TRP A 347 19.31 7.12 20.43
CA TRP A 347 19.82 7.41 19.08
C TRP A 347 19.98 8.91 18.81
N GLY A 348 19.49 9.77 19.70
CA GLY A 348 19.50 11.22 19.50
C GLY A 348 18.56 11.67 18.37
N LEU A 349 17.52 10.87 18.09
CA LEU A 349 16.52 11.15 17.06
C LEU A 349 15.23 11.63 17.71
N SER A 350 14.43 12.41 16.98
CA SER A 350 13.10 12.79 17.44
C SER A 350 12.11 11.64 17.24
N VAL A 351 11.11 11.52 18.13
CA VAL A 351 9.98 10.58 17.94
C VAL A 351 9.23 10.90 16.64
N ALA A 352 9.20 12.17 16.24
CA ALA A 352 8.66 12.62 14.96
C ALA A 352 9.40 12.01 13.76
N PHE A 353 10.73 12.05 13.77
CA PHE A 353 11.55 11.46 12.72
C PHE A 353 11.40 9.95 12.66
N ILE A 354 11.44 9.27 13.81
CA ILE A 354 11.25 7.81 13.86
C ILE A 354 9.85 7.44 13.34
N GLY A 355 8.81 8.17 13.76
CA GLY A 355 7.43 7.93 13.34
C GLY A 355 7.17 8.19 11.86
N ILE A 356 7.63 9.32 11.31
CA ILE A 356 7.34 9.71 9.92
C ILE A 356 8.26 9.03 8.91
N ILE A 357 9.51 8.73 9.27
CA ILE A 357 10.52 8.22 8.33
C ILE A 357 10.76 6.72 8.55
N LEU A 358 11.15 6.29 9.76
CA LEU A 358 11.60 4.92 9.97
C LEU A 358 10.46 3.89 9.97
N LEU A 359 9.39 4.14 10.72
CA LEU A 359 8.28 3.19 10.86
C LEU A 359 7.64 2.83 9.50
N PRO A 360 7.30 3.80 8.64
CA PRO A 360 6.71 3.55 7.33
C PRO A 360 7.55 2.70 6.38
N ILE A 361 8.87 2.91 6.39
CA ILE A 361 9.78 2.15 5.53
C ILE A 361 9.71 0.66 5.89
N VAL A 362 9.53 0.35 7.17
CA VAL A 362 9.50 -1.01 7.69
C VAL A 362 8.13 -1.66 7.49
N GLY A 363 7.05 -0.94 7.78
CA GLY A 363 5.68 -1.43 7.57
C GLY A 363 5.39 -1.73 6.09
N ASN A 364 5.82 -0.83 5.21
CA ASN A 364 5.53 -0.92 3.78
C ASN A 364 6.67 -1.58 2.97
N ALA A 365 7.67 -2.18 3.61
CA ALA A 365 8.87 -2.69 2.93
C ALA A 365 8.56 -3.70 1.81
N ALA A 366 7.59 -4.58 2.05
CA ALA A 366 7.15 -5.59 1.08
C ALA A 366 6.49 -4.97 -0.15
N GLU A 367 5.53 -4.07 0.08
CA GLU A 367 4.83 -3.33 -0.98
C GLU A 367 5.81 -2.49 -1.79
N HIS A 368 6.74 -1.82 -1.10
CA HIS A 368 7.78 -1.00 -1.71
C HIS A 368 8.61 -1.80 -2.71
N ALA A 369 9.18 -2.91 -2.26
CA ALA A 369 10.06 -3.69 -3.11
C ALA A 369 9.29 -4.35 -4.26
N GLY A 370 8.01 -4.73 -4.07
CA GLY A 370 7.16 -5.15 -5.18
C GLY A 370 6.91 -4.09 -6.22
N ALA A 371 6.55 -2.87 -5.79
CA ALA A 371 6.34 -1.74 -6.69
C ALA A 371 7.60 -1.48 -7.54
N VAL A 372 8.78 -1.51 -6.92
CA VAL A 372 10.06 -1.36 -7.62
C VAL A 372 10.29 -2.49 -8.62
N ILE A 373 10.04 -3.76 -8.24
CA ILE A 373 10.18 -4.92 -9.15
C ILE A 373 9.24 -4.81 -10.36
N PHE A 374 7.98 -4.39 -10.16
CA PHE A 374 7.05 -4.19 -11.28
C PHE A 374 7.47 -3.03 -12.18
N ALA A 375 8.03 -1.97 -11.62
CA ALA A 375 8.56 -0.87 -12.40
C ALA A 375 9.77 -1.28 -13.24
N PHE A 376 10.66 -2.12 -12.71
CA PHE A 376 11.75 -2.75 -13.47
C PHE A 376 11.22 -3.56 -14.66
N ARG A 377 10.14 -4.31 -14.44
CA ARG A 377 9.45 -5.11 -15.47
C ARG A 377 8.57 -4.29 -16.41
N ASN A 378 8.69 -2.97 -16.38
CA ASN A 378 7.90 -2.04 -17.21
C ASN A 378 6.37 -2.17 -17.02
N LYS A 379 5.93 -2.62 -15.84
CA LYS A 379 4.51 -2.70 -15.46
C LYS A 379 4.15 -1.55 -14.52
N LEU A 380 4.16 -0.34 -15.07
CA LEU A 380 3.94 0.87 -14.28
C LEU A 380 2.52 1.00 -13.75
N ASP A 381 1.49 0.54 -14.47
CA ASP A 381 0.11 0.57 -13.96
C ASP A 381 -0.03 -0.16 -12.61
N ILE A 382 0.63 -1.32 -12.48
CA ILE A 382 0.67 -2.10 -11.24
C ILE A 382 1.45 -1.33 -10.15
N THR A 383 2.58 -0.74 -10.53
CA THR A 383 3.42 0.07 -9.62
C THR A 383 2.65 1.23 -9.02
N LEU A 384 1.95 2.01 -9.87
CA LEU A 384 1.11 3.12 -9.44
C LEU A 384 -0.06 2.62 -8.59
N GLY A 385 -0.65 1.48 -8.96
CA GLY A 385 -1.70 0.84 -8.19
C GLY A 385 -1.28 0.48 -6.77
N ILE A 386 -0.08 -0.08 -6.60
CA ILE A 386 0.49 -0.41 -5.28
C ILE A 386 0.73 0.88 -4.48
N ALA A 387 1.49 1.83 -5.04
CA ALA A 387 1.90 3.03 -4.31
C ALA A 387 0.72 3.97 -3.98
N LEU A 388 -0.06 4.37 -4.99
CA LEU A 388 -1.19 5.29 -4.79
C LEU A 388 -2.37 4.62 -4.09
N GLY A 389 -2.62 3.34 -4.39
CA GLY A 389 -3.67 2.57 -3.73
C GLY A 389 -3.41 2.46 -2.23
N SER A 390 -2.21 2.04 -1.82
CA SER A 390 -1.81 1.97 -0.41
C SER A 390 -1.89 3.34 0.28
N ALA A 391 -1.41 4.42 -0.36
CA ALA A 391 -1.57 5.78 0.18
C ALA A 391 -3.04 6.19 0.38
N THR A 392 -3.91 5.95 -0.61
CA THR A 392 -5.35 6.26 -0.52
C THR A 392 -6.03 5.42 0.56
N GLN A 393 -5.67 4.15 0.69
CA GLN A 393 -6.19 3.25 1.72
C GLN A 393 -5.80 3.74 3.12
N ILE A 394 -4.54 4.09 3.33
CA ILE A 394 -4.11 4.60 4.63
C ILE A 394 -4.85 5.90 4.97
N ALA A 395 -4.96 6.82 4.00
CA ALA A 395 -5.58 8.12 4.21
C ALA A 395 -7.10 8.06 4.46
N LEU A 396 -7.84 7.27 3.67
CA LEU A 396 -9.31 7.25 3.71
C LEU A 396 -9.92 6.07 4.49
N PHE A 397 -9.11 5.08 4.86
CA PHE A 397 -9.56 3.92 5.65
C PHE A 397 -8.81 3.81 6.98
N VAL A 398 -7.49 3.65 6.97
CA VAL A 398 -6.74 3.37 8.21
C VAL A 398 -6.80 4.55 9.19
N VAL A 399 -6.51 5.76 8.73
CA VAL A 399 -6.60 6.99 9.56
C VAL A 399 -7.98 7.15 10.20
N PRO A 400 -9.11 7.19 9.45
CA PRO A 400 -10.42 7.35 10.08
C PRO A 400 -10.82 6.17 10.97
N VAL A 401 -10.49 4.92 10.62
CA VAL A 401 -10.73 3.77 11.51
C VAL A 401 -10.02 3.98 12.84
N THR A 402 -8.77 4.46 12.85
CA THR A 402 -8.03 4.67 14.10
C THR A 402 -8.65 5.76 14.98
N VAL A 403 -9.20 6.83 14.37
CA VAL A 403 -9.95 7.87 15.10
C VAL A 403 -11.22 7.30 15.72
N LEU A 404 -11.98 6.49 14.98
CA LEU A 404 -13.21 5.87 15.48
C LEU A 404 -12.93 4.82 16.56
N VAL A 405 -11.85 4.04 16.42
CA VAL A 405 -11.41 3.08 17.45
C VAL A 405 -10.97 3.82 18.71
N ALA A 406 -10.22 4.93 18.59
CA ALA A 406 -9.86 5.75 19.73
C ALA A 406 -11.12 6.29 20.45
N TRP A 407 -12.12 6.74 19.68
CA TRP A 407 -13.39 7.20 20.24
C TRP A 407 -14.13 6.08 20.99
N ALA A 408 -14.19 4.87 20.42
CA ALA A 408 -14.80 3.70 21.08
C ALA A 408 -14.07 3.31 22.38
N LEU A 409 -12.76 3.56 22.47
CA LEU A 409 -11.94 3.33 23.67
C LEU A 409 -12.00 4.48 24.69
N GLY A 410 -12.78 5.54 24.42
CA GLY A 410 -12.84 6.73 25.27
C GLY A 410 -11.53 7.55 25.25
N ILE A 411 -10.76 7.45 24.17
CA ILE A 411 -9.52 8.19 23.93
C ILE A 411 -9.78 9.31 22.94
N GLU A 412 -9.34 10.51 23.27
CA GLU A 412 -9.49 11.68 22.42
C GLU A 412 -8.37 11.73 21.40
N MET A 413 -8.64 11.23 20.19
CA MET A 413 -7.77 11.35 19.03
C MET A 413 -8.44 12.22 17.99
N ASP A 414 -7.85 13.37 17.69
CA ASP A 414 -8.27 14.25 16.60
C ASP A 414 -7.42 14.02 15.33
N LEU A 415 -7.80 14.67 14.22
CA LEU A 415 -7.09 14.69 12.94
C LEU A 415 -6.18 15.92 12.79
N ASN A 416 -5.85 16.63 13.86
CA ASN A 416 -4.90 17.73 13.81
C ASN A 416 -3.47 17.18 13.82
N PHE A 417 -2.82 17.20 12.65
CA PHE A 417 -1.43 16.77 12.46
C PHE A 417 -0.42 17.90 12.70
N ASN A 418 -0.78 19.10 13.15
CA ASN A 418 0.08 20.30 13.13
C ASN A 418 0.38 20.81 11.71
N LEU A 419 0.89 22.04 11.64
CA LEU A 419 1.14 22.76 10.40
C LEU A 419 2.21 22.10 9.52
N LEU A 420 3.37 21.76 10.10
CA LEU A 420 4.50 21.20 9.34
C LEU A 420 4.12 19.91 8.62
N GLU A 421 3.52 18.97 9.36
CA GLU A 421 3.07 17.67 8.86
C GLU A 421 1.98 17.79 7.79
N THR A 422 0.98 18.64 8.03
CA THR A 422 -0.09 18.88 7.05
C THR A 422 0.45 19.53 5.79
N ALA A 423 1.40 20.46 5.90
CA ALA A 423 2.07 21.08 4.76
C ALA A 423 2.90 20.06 3.97
N CYS A 424 3.66 19.19 4.63
CA CYS A 424 4.39 18.10 3.97
C CYS A 424 3.45 17.15 3.21
N LEU A 425 2.32 16.78 3.81
CA LEU A 425 1.29 15.97 3.14
C LEU A 425 0.73 16.68 1.90
N ALA A 426 0.35 17.94 2.04
CA ALA A 426 -0.19 18.74 0.94
C ALA A 426 0.79 18.84 -0.23
N LEU A 427 2.05 19.17 0.05
CA LEU A 427 3.11 19.26 -0.96
C LEU A 427 3.38 17.91 -1.62
N SER A 428 3.33 16.81 -0.86
CA SER A 428 3.57 15.48 -1.40
C SER A 428 2.47 15.02 -2.35
N ILE A 429 1.21 15.25 -2.00
CA ILE A 429 0.06 14.98 -2.88
C ILE A 429 0.15 15.85 -4.14
N LEU A 430 0.47 17.14 -3.98
CA LEU A 430 0.59 18.08 -5.09
C LEU A 430 1.69 17.68 -6.08
N VAL A 431 2.92 17.45 -5.59
CA VAL A 431 4.06 17.06 -6.43
C VAL A 431 3.79 15.72 -7.11
N THR A 432 3.19 14.76 -6.40
CA THR A 432 2.83 13.45 -6.98
C THR A 432 1.78 13.61 -8.08
N SER A 433 0.73 14.39 -7.84
CA SER A 433 -0.33 14.65 -8.84
C SER A 433 0.24 15.31 -10.10
N PHE A 434 1.11 16.30 -9.97
CA PHE A 434 1.78 16.93 -11.13
C PHE A 434 2.71 15.97 -11.84
N THR A 435 3.44 15.14 -11.11
CA THR A 435 4.36 14.16 -11.71
C THR A 435 3.63 13.16 -12.60
N LEU A 436 2.42 12.77 -12.20
CA LEU A 436 1.60 11.77 -12.89
C LEU A 436 0.73 12.34 -14.00
N GLN A 437 0.56 13.67 -14.07
CA GLN A 437 -0.35 14.35 -15.00
C GLN A 437 -0.09 14.02 -16.48
N ASP A 438 1.17 13.77 -16.86
CA ASP A 438 1.54 13.46 -18.25
C ASP A 438 1.47 11.97 -18.61
N GLY A 439 1.09 11.06 -17.70
CA GLY A 439 0.93 9.62 -18.01
C GLY A 439 2.19 8.92 -18.52
N THR A 440 3.33 9.56 -18.37
CA THR A 440 4.65 9.08 -18.79
C THR A 440 5.58 9.10 -17.59
N SER A 441 6.40 8.06 -17.48
CA SER A 441 7.44 7.92 -16.47
C SER A 441 8.81 8.26 -17.04
N ASN A 442 9.65 8.86 -16.20
CA ASN A 442 11.05 9.12 -16.47
C ASN A 442 11.82 8.95 -15.15
N TYR A 443 13.06 8.46 -15.22
CA TYR A 443 13.96 8.41 -14.07
C TYR A 443 14.10 9.78 -13.38
N MET A 444 14.06 10.90 -14.13
CA MET A 444 14.08 12.24 -13.56
C MET A 444 12.86 12.56 -12.69
N LYS A 445 11.66 12.12 -13.10
CA LYS A 445 10.45 12.25 -12.29
C LYS A 445 10.59 11.48 -10.97
N GLY A 446 11.13 10.25 -11.04
CA GLY A 446 11.44 9.45 -9.86
C GLY A 446 12.47 10.10 -8.94
N LEU A 447 13.55 10.65 -9.50
CA LEU A 447 14.59 11.34 -8.75
C LEU A 447 14.05 12.56 -8.00
N VAL A 448 13.20 13.37 -8.64
CA VAL A 448 12.58 14.54 -7.99
C VAL A 448 11.73 14.12 -6.80
N LEU A 449 10.90 13.07 -6.92
CA LEU A 449 10.11 12.55 -5.81
C LEU A 449 11.00 12.07 -4.64
N LEU A 450 12.11 11.38 -4.94
CA LEU A 450 13.08 10.96 -3.93
C LEU A 450 13.74 12.14 -3.22
N LEU A 451 14.15 13.16 -3.97
CA LEU A 451 14.73 14.38 -3.39
C LEU A 451 13.72 15.10 -2.49
N CYS A 452 12.44 15.19 -2.90
CA CYS A 452 11.38 15.70 -2.05
C CYS A 452 11.25 14.92 -0.73
N TYR A 453 11.30 13.58 -0.78
CA TYR A 453 11.25 12.74 0.42
C TYR A 453 12.47 12.99 1.33
N ILE A 454 13.67 13.08 0.76
CA ILE A 454 14.91 13.36 1.51
C ILE A 454 14.84 14.75 2.18
N VAL A 455 14.35 15.77 1.49
CA VAL A 455 14.18 17.12 2.05
C VAL A 455 13.21 17.09 3.24
N ILE A 456 12.09 16.37 3.12
CA ILE A 456 11.14 16.17 4.23
C ILE A 456 11.82 15.42 5.39
N ALA A 457 12.58 14.35 5.11
CA ALA A 457 13.30 13.60 6.13
C ALA A 457 14.31 14.47 6.90
N VAL A 458 15.09 15.29 6.19
CA VAL A 458 16.03 16.25 6.79
C VAL A 458 15.28 17.29 7.63
N CYS A 459 14.13 17.77 7.16
CA CYS A 459 13.30 18.70 7.93
C CYS A 459 12.84 18.09 9.27
N PHE A 460 12.36 16.85 9.28
CA PHE A 460 11.95 16.15 10.51
C PHE A 460 13.12 15.72 11.40
N PHE A 461 14.30 15.50 10.81
CA PHE A 461 15.53 15.25 11.56
C PHE A 461 15.96 16.48 12.35
N VAL A 462 15.90 17.67 11.74
CA VAL A 462 16.29 18.93 12.37
C VAL A 462 15.22 19.47 13.33
N SER A 463 13.94 19.32 13.00
CA SER A 463 12.84 20.03 13.69
C SER A 463 12.61 19.63 15.16
N ASN A 464 13.28 18.62 15.70
CA ASN A 464 13.17 18.22 17.12
C ASN A 464 14.41 17.48 17.65
N SER A 465 15.62 17.92 17.29
CA SER A 465 16.78 17.52 18.10
C SER A 465 16.64 18.20 19.48
N PRO A 466 16.64 17.48 20.62
CA PRO A 466 16.59 18.14 21.92
C PRO A 466 17.68 19.20 21.97
N SER A 467 17.30 20.43 22.31
CA SER A 467 18.00 21.70 22.09
C SER A 467 19.40 21.85 22.74
N GLY A 468 20.12 20.75 23.00
CA GLY A 468 21.47 20.73 23.56
C GLY A 468 22.52 19.93 22.76
N LYS A 469 22.20 19.29 21.62
CA LYS A 469 23.19 18.47 20.87
C LYS A 469 23.54 18.93 19.46
N LEU A 470 22.82 19.89 18.87
CA LEU A 470 23.07 20.32 17.49
C LEU A 470 24.36 21.17 17.32
N CYS A 471 24.95 21.69 18.40
CA CYS A 471 26.22 22.44 18.35
C CYS A 471 27.49 21.56 18.18
N ARG A 472 27.39 20.29 17.73
CA ARG A 472 28.58 19.43 17.54
C ARG A 472 28.76 18.80 16.16
N PHE A 473 27.87 19.07 15.20
CA PHE A 473 27.92 18.39 13.90
C PHE A 473 28.15 19.27 12.67
N PHE A 474 28.30 20.58 12.84
CA PHE A 474 28.84 21.44 11.79
C PHE A 474 30.06 22.18 12.37
N PRO A 475 31.28 21.95 11.82
CA PRO A 475 32.46 22.71 12.22
C PRO A 475 32.36 24.19 11.84
#